data_AF-W7DMX6-F1
#
_entry.id   AF-W7DMX6-F1
#
_cell.length_a   1.000
_cell.length_b   1.000
_cell.length_c   1.000
_cell.angle_alpha   90.00
_cell.angle_beta   90.00
_cell.angle_gamma   90.00
#
_symmetry.space_group_name_H-M   'P 1'
#
loop_
_entity.id
_entity.type
_entity.pdbx_description
1 polymer ?
#
loop_
_entity_poly.entity_id
_entity_poly.type
_entity_poly.pdbx_seq_one_letter_code
_entity_poly.pdbx_strand_id
1 'polypeptide(L)'
;MFHENALIARIGGEEFAVLLPDTSRDGATFYAEQLRKQIEKTDFPFKDEEIRLTVSVGAATMDHLHHFESGEALLKAADAALYTAKENGRNRVYTANLIVPLKE
;
A
#
# COMPACT_ATOMS: atom_id res chain seq x y z
N MET A 1 4.86 -13.88 -2.96
CA MET A 1 4.08 -13.30 -1.84
C MET A 1 2.75 -12.77 -2.38
N PHE A 2 2.75 -11.85 -3.34
CA PHE A 2 1.53 -11.47 -4.06
C PHE A 2 1.09 -12.56 -5.05
N HIS A 3 -0.17 -12.49 -5.50
CA HIS A 3 -0.69 -13.35 -6.57
C HIS A 3 -0.15 -12.93 -7.94
N GLU A 4 -0.33 -13.78 -8.95
CA GLU A 4 0.29 -13.64 -10.29
C GLU A 4 -0.10 -12.35 -11.04
N ASN A 5 -1.34 -11.89 -10.86
CA ASN A 5 -1.85 -10.66 -11.49
C ASN A 5 -1.42 -9.36 -10.79
N ALA A 6 -0.62 -9.44 -9.72
CA ALA A 6 -0.14 -8.26 -9.03
C ALA A 6 0.89 -7.50 -9.89
N LEU A 7 0.67 -6.20 -10.08
CA LEU A 7 1.61 -5.33 -10.76
C LEU A 7 2.39 -4.52 -9.73
N ILE A 8 3.72 -4.59 -9.80
CA ILE A 8 4.62 -3.84 -8.92
C ILE A 8 5.32 -2.77 -9.75
N ALA A 9 5.29 -1.53 -9.29
CA ALA A 9 5.92 -0.41 -9.96
C ALA A 9 6.69 0.47 -8.98
N ARG A 10 7.81 1.05 -9.44
CA ARG A 10 8.47 2.18 -8.78
C ARG A 10 7.89 3.46 -9.36
N ILE A 11 7.26 4.28 -8.52
CA ILE A 11 6.61 5.52 -8.94
C ILE A 11 7.59 6.70 -8.89
N GLY A 12 8.56 6.67 -7.97
CA GLY A 12 9.54 7.73 -7.81
C GLY A 12 10.60 7.36 -6.78
N GLY A 13 11.52 8.30 -6.51
CA GLY A 13 12.61 8.23 -5.52
C GLY A 13 12.68 6.94 -4.71
N GLU A 14 12.01 6.92 -3.55
CA GLU A 14 11.89 5.77 -2.64
C GLU A 14 10.48 5.15 -2.62
N GLU A 15 9.65 5.47 -3.62
CA GLU A 15 8.22 5.17 -3.63
C GLU A 15 7.87 4.04 -4.60
N PHE A 16 7.17 3.05 -4.07
CA PHE A 16 6.69 1.88 -4.80
C PHE A 16 5.18 1.75 -4.63
N ALA A 17 4.52 1.23 -5.67
CA ALA A 17 3.12 0.85 -5.61
C ALA A 17 2.94 -0.60 -6.04
N VAL A 18 1.92 -1.23 -5.48
CA VAL A 18 1.46 -2.55 -5.84
C VAL A 18 -0.02 -2.45 -6.19
N LEU A 19 -0.38 -2.76 -7.43
CA LEU A 19 -1.75 -2.88 -7.88
C LEU A 19 -2.18 -4.34 -7.75
N LEU A 20 -3.29 -4.57 -7.05
CA LEU A 20 -3.81 -5.90 -6.73
C LEU A 20 -5.22 -6.06 -7.35
N PRO A 21 -5.33 -6.56 -8.59
CA PRO A 21 -6.62 -6.94 -9.17
C PRO A 21 -7.37 -7.96 -8.30
N ASP A 22 -8.70 -7.92 -8.34
CA ASP A 22 -9.60 -8.88 -7.68
C ASP A 22 -9.28 -9.13 -6.19
N THR A 23 -8.74 -8.12 -5.52
CA THR A 23 -8.30 -8.21 -4.13
C THR A 23 -9.19 -7.36 -3.24
N SER A 24 -9.82 -8.01 -2.26
CA SER A 24 -10.64 -7.33 -1.27
C SER A 24 -9.81 -6.43 -0.37
N ARG A 25 -10.48 -5.55 0.38
CA ARG A 25 -9.85 -4.71 1.41
C ARG A 25 -9.01 -5.52 2.38
N ASP A 26 -9.58 -6.60 2.94
CA ASP A 26 -8.88 -7.45 3.90
C ASP A 26 -7.68 -8.16 3.26
N GLY A 27 -7.81 -8.58 1.99
CA GLY A 27 -6.70 -9.14 1.22
C GLY A 27 -5.58 -8.13 1.00
N ALA A 28 -5.91 -6.90 0.61
CA ALA A 28 -4.95 -5.83 0.41
C ALA A 28 -4.23 -5.47 1.71
N THR A 29 -4.96 -5.33 2.82
CA THR A 29 -4.38 -5.09 4.15
C THR A 29 -3.50 -6.25 4.59
N PHE A 30 -3.92 -7.50 4.37
CA PHE A 30 -3.13 -8.68 4.66
C PHE A 30 -1.79 -8.65 3.92
N TYR A 31 -1.81 -8.45 2.60
CA TYR A 31 -0.58 -8.38 1.82
C TYR A 31 0.29 -7.19 2.26
N ALA A 32 -0.27 -6.02 2.50
CA ALA A 32 0.49 -4.87 2.99
C ALA A 32 1.21 -5.18 4.33
N GLU A 33 0.53 -5.81 5.29
CA GLU A 33 1.12 -6.20 6.57
C GLU A 33 2.19 -7.27 6.43
N GLN A 34 1.99 -8.26 5.55
CA GLN A 34 3.01 -9.27 5.27
C GLN A 34 4.28 -8.64 4.68
N LEU A 35 4.13 -7.71 3.72
CA LEU A 35 5.27 -7.03 3.08
C LEU A 35 6.03 -6.24 4.13
N ARG A 36 5.30 -5.45 4.93
CA ARG A 36 5.87 -4.62 5.98
C ARG A 36 6.69 -5.46 6.97
N LYS A 37 6.12 -6.55 7.47
CA LYS A 37 6.77 -7.45 8.42
C LYS A 37 7.97 -8.18 7.81
N GLN A 38 7.91 -8.54 6.54
CA GLN A 38 9.03 -9.16 5.85
C GLN A 38 10.20 -8.19 5.71
N ILE A 39 9.94 -6.95 5.26
CA ILE A 39 10.98 -5.90 5.14
C ILE A 39 11.60 -5.60 6.50
N GLU A 40 10.77 -5.40 7.54
CA GLU A 40 11.23 -5.12 8.91
C GLU A 40 12.15 -6.23 9.48
N LYS A 41 11.94 -7.49 9.10
CA LYS A 41 12.71 -8.64 9.57
C LYS A 41 13.88 -9.01 8.66
N THR A 42 14.02 -8.35 7.51
CA THR A 42 15.09 -8.65 6.57
C THR A 42 16.29 -7.77 6.89
N ASP A 43 17.42 -8.41 7.18
CA ASP A 43 18.71 -7.74 7.22
C ASP A 43 19.19 -7.60 5.75
N PHE A 44 19.26 -6.36 5.26
CA PHE A 44 19.63 -6.09 3.87
C PHE A 44 21.14 -5.87 3.76
N PRO A 45 21.85 -6.64 2.92
CA PRO A 45 23.27 -6.41 2.69
C PRO A 45 23.48 -5.08 1.96
N PHE A 46 24.32 -4.21 2.52
CA PHE A 46 24.68 -2.94 1.91
C PHE A 46 26.16 -2.65 2.16
N LYS A 47 26.97 -2.76 1.09
CA LYS A 47 28.45 -2.76 1.17
C LYS A 47 28.93 -3.89 2.09
N ASP A 48 29.73 -3.56 3.10
CA ASP A 48 30.30 -4.50 4.06
C ASP A 48 29.49 -4.58 5.37
N GLU A 49 28.28 -4.02 5.39
CA GLU A 49 27.38 -4.00 6.55
C GLU A 49 25.99 -4.55 6.22
N GLU A 50 25.25 -4.93 7.26
CA GLU A 50 23.82 -5.24 7.18
C GLU A 50 23.02 -4.05 7.72
N ILE A 51 22.03 -3.61 6.94
CA ILE A 51 21.13 -2.53 7.34
C ILE A 51 19.71 -3.06 7.52
N ARG A 52 19.00 -2.51 8.50
CA ARG A 52 17.57 -2.76 8.69
C ARG A 52 16.75 -1.62 8.11
N LEU A 53 15.78 -2.00 7.28
CA LEU A 53 14.84 -1.07 6.67
C LEU A 53 13.45 -1.35 7.20
N THR A 54 12.60 -0.33 7.17
CA THR A 54 11.16 -0.48 7.39
C THR A 54 10.42 0.23 6.29
N VAL A 55 9.15 -0.14 6.09
CA VAL A 55 8.26 0.52 5.13
C VAL A 55 6.99 0.94 5.83
N SER A 56 6.44 2.10 5.46
CA SER A 56 5.06 2.45 5.79
C SER A 56 4.23 2.22 4.55
N VAL A 57 3.03 1.66 4.69
CA VAL A 57 2.17 1.32 3.55
C VAL A 57 0.81 1.98 3.70
N GLY A 58 0.39 2.69 2.66
CA GLY A 58 -0.99 3.11 2.49
C GLY A 58 -1.67 2.20 1.49
N ALA A 59 -2.80 1.64 1.87
CA ALA A 59 -3.63 0.81 0.99
C ALA A 59 -4.98 1.48 0.74
N ALA A 60 -5.52 1.30 -0.44
CA ALA A 60 -6.88 1.65 -0.78
C ALA A 60 -7.45 0.57 -1.71
N THR A 61 -8.74 0.33 -1.64
CA THR A 61 -9.42 -0.65 -2.49
C THR A 61 -10.65 -0.03 -3.09
N MET A 62 -10.93 -0.40 -4.34
CA MET A 62 -12.17 -0.09 -5.03
C MET A 62 -13.08 -1.32 -5.04
N ASP A 63 -14.36 -1.12 -4.79
CA ASP A 63 -15.37 -2.15 -5.04
C ASP A 63 -16.28 -1.73 -6.20
N HIS A 64 -17.05 -2.68 -6.72
CA HIS A 64 -17.97 -2.44 -7.83
C HIS A 64 -19.23 -1.65 -7.43
N LEU A 65 -19.46 -1.45 -6.13
CA LEU A 65 -20.64 -0.80 -5.57
C LEU A 65 -20.43 0.71 -5.38
N HIS A 66 -19.19 1.12 -5.18
CA HIS A 66 -18.76 2.50 -5.00
C HIS A 66 -17.91 2.87 -6.21
N HIS A 67 -18.52 3.54 -7.18
CA HIS A 67 -17.82 4.04 -8.36
C HIS A 67 -16.67 4.95 -7.95
N PHE A 68 -15.43 4.56 -8.21
CA PHE A 68 -14.34 5.52 -8.24
C PHE A 68 -14.41 6.21 -9.59
N GLU A 69 -14.23 7.53 -9.57
CA GLU A 69 -14.18 8.32 -10.80
C GLU A 69 -12.99 7.93 -11.70
N SER A 70 -11.90 7.38 -11.12
CA SER A 70 -10.72 6.90 -11.86
C SER A 70 -9.69 6.15 -10.98
N GLY A 71 -8.71 5.50 -11.61
CA GLY A 71 -7.54 4.94 -10.92
C GLY A 71 -6.66 5.99 -10.21
N GLU A 72 -6.73 7.26 -10.62
CA GLU A 72 -6.03 8.37 -9.95
C GLU A 72 -6.61 8.63 -8.55
N ALA A 73 -7.94 8.55 -8.40
CA ALA A 73 -8.59 8.69 -7.10
C ALA A 73 -8.18 7.58 -6.13
N LEU A 74 -8.06 6.34 -6.63
CA LEU A 74 -7.59 5.20 -5.84
C LEU A 74 -6.15 5.41 -5.36
N LEU A 75 -5.26 5.88 -6.24
CA LEU A 75 -3.88 6.15 -5.89
C LEU A 75 -3.76 7.29 -4.86
N LYS A 76 -4.51 8.38 -5.03
CA LYS A 76 -4.56 9.50 -4.05
C LYS A 76 -5.01 9.05 -2.67
N ALA A 77 -5.99 8.16 -2.59
CA ALA A 77 -6.45 7.64 -1.31
C ALA A 77 -5.41 6.71 -0.65
N ALA A 78 -4.70 5.89 -1.44
CA ALA A 78 -3.59 5.09 -0.93
C ALA A 78 -2.47 6.00 -0.40
N ASP A 79 -2.16 7.10 -1.09
CA ASP A 79 -1.17 8.08 -0.65
C ASP A 79 -1.59 8.80 0.66
N ALA A 80 -2.85 9.20 0.78
CA ALA A 80 -3.37 9.78 2.02
C ALA A 80 -3.30 8.80 3.21
N ALA A 81 -3.56 7.51 2.97
CA ALA A 81 -3.36 6.47 3.96
C ALA A 81 -1.87 6.29 4.32
N LEU A 82 -0.97 6.35 3.33
CA LEU A 82 0.47 6.27 3.54
C LEU A 82 0.97 7.45 4.38
N TYR A 83 0.50 8.66 4.10
CA TYR A 83 0.78 9.84 4.90
C TYR A 83 0.32 9.63 6.34
N THR A 84 -0.89 9.12 6.56
CA THR A 84 -1.39 8.77 7.90
C THR A 84 -0.49 7.75 8.62
N ALA A 85 -0.03 6.71 7.91
CA ALA A 85 0.90 5.73 8.45
C ALA A 85 2.23 6.37 8.87
N LYS A 86 2.74 7.29 8.06
CA LYS A 86 3.96 8.06 8.33
C LYS A 86 3.79 8.92 9.59
N GLU A 87 2.73 9.70 9.68
CA GLU A 87 2.45 10.60 10.80
C GLU A 87 2.21 9.87 12.12
N ASN A 88 1.58 8.69 12.08
CA ASN A 88 1.29 7.95 13.29
C ASN A 88 2.50 7.20 13.87
N GLY A 89 3.69 7.31 13.27
CA GLY A 89 4.94 6.73 13.79
C GLY A 89 5.57 5.69 12.88
N ARG A 90 5.27 5.72 11.57
CA ARG A 90 5.88 4.89 10.52
C ARG A 90 5.74 3.39 10.77
N ASN A 91 6.37 2.58 9.91
CA ASN A 91 6.42 1.11 10.00
C ASN A 91 5.05 0.49 10.34
N ARG A 92 4.02 0.90 9.59
CA ARG A 92 2.64 0.46 9.79
C ARG A 92 1.84 0.54 8.50
N VAL A 93 0.70 -0.11 8.50
CA VAL A 93 -0.27 -0.08 7.42
C VAL A 93 -1.47 0.78 7.84
N TYR A 94 -1.90 1.67 6.96
CA TYR A 94 -3.23 2.28 7.02
C TYR A 94 -3.98 1.92 5.75
N THR A 95 -5.29 1.72 5.88
CA THR A 95 -6.16 1.43 4.75
C THR A 95 -7.26 2.49 4.68
N ALA A 96 -7.25 3.28 3.61
CA ALA A 96 -8.28 4.26 3.35
C ALA A 96 -9.61 3.56 3.01
N ASN A 97 -10.70 4.13 3.51
CA ASN A 97 -12.03 3.85 2.98
C ASN A 97 -12.35 4.94 1.98
N LEU A 98 -12.59 4.58 0.73
CA LEU A 98 -13.26 5.50 -0.18
C LEU A 98 -14.75 5.32 -0.01
N ILE A 99 -15.33 6.17 0.81
CA ILE A 99 -16.75 6.48 0.71
C ILE A 99 -16.81 7.61 -0.30
N VAL A 100 -17.04 7.29 -1.57
CA VAL A 100 -17.50 8.32 -2.51
C VAL A 100 -18.96 8.58 -2.13
N PRO A 101 -19.34 9.80 -1.70
CA PRO A 101 -20.76 10.11 -1.57
C PRO A 101 -21.37 9.91 -2.96
N LEU A 102 -22.50 9.20 -3.04
CA LEU A 102 -23.32 9.22 -4.25
C LEU A 102 -23.55 10.69 -4.60
N LYS A 103 -23.00 11.14 -5.74
CA LYS A 103 -23.41 12.42 -6.31
C LYS A 103 -24.89 12.26 -6.65
N GLU A 104 -25.74 13.02 -5.95
CA GLU A 104 -27.13 13.24 -6.34
C GLU A 104 -27.22 13.85 -7.74
#